data_AF-A0A7W0XBP6-F1
#
_entry.id   AF-A0A7W0XBP6-F1
#
_cell.length_a   1.000
_cell.length_b   1.000
_cell.length_c   1.000
_cell.angle_alpha   90.00
_cell.angle_beta   90.00
_cell.angle_gamma   90.00
#
_symmetry.space_group_name_H-M   'P 1'
#
loop_
_entity.id
_entity.type
_entity.pdbx_description
1 polymer ?
#
loop_
_entity_poly.entity_id
_entity_poly.type
_entity_poly.pdbx_seq_one_letter_code
_entity_poly.pdbx_strand_id
1 'polypeptide(L)'
;MAGSRLRLPLALVATVVAAGAATLILRPRDGLIDPAAVDVTAYFRPAQLERATDFRDLQRVIGIGQLVLSGMVLGVLALRPPGRFRAVLSRLERRPLRGGAVAGAVISLVLTVTGLPLAWWAHERAVDYGLSTQSLGPWLGDVAKSGAIGLFFAAVGGLLAVGLTSRFPRRWWIPGGGVVVGLAVLSIYLSPVLIDPLFNKFEPLPRGPLRGEVLRLADRAGVDV
;
A
#
# COMPACT_ATOMS: atom_id res chain seq x y z
N MET A 1 1.87 -29.98 23.48
CA MET A 1 2.26 -29.07 22.37
C MET A 1 1.07 -28.30 21.75
N ALA A 2 0.02 -27.94 22.51
CA ALA A 2 -1.18 -27.26 21.97
C ALA A 2 -1.22 -25.73 22.21
N GLY A 3 -0.43 -25.20 23.14
CA GLY A 3 -0.51 -23.81 23.58
C GLY A 3 0.08 -22.74 22.64
N SER A 4 0.83 -23.12 21.59
CA SER A 4 1.41 -22.15 20.65
C SER A 4 0.46 -21.75 19.51
N ARG A 5 -0.53 -22.59 19.19
CA ARG A 5 -1.44 -22.35 18.05
C ARG A 5 -2.45 -21.23 18.29
N LEU A 6 -2.79 -20.94 19.55
CA LEU A 6 -3.72 -19.87 19.93
C LEU A 6 -3.05 -18.49 20.09
N ARG A 7 -1.72 -18.44 20.23
CA ARG A 7 -1.00 -17.16 20.47
C ARG A 7 -1.00 -16.23 19.26
N LEU A 8 -0.89 -16.80 18.05
CA LEU A 8 -0.87 -16.05 16.81
C LEU A 8 -2.24 -15.42 16.46
N PRO A 9 -3.37 -16.16 16.48
CA PRO A 9 -4.68 -15.56 16.26
C PRO A 9 -5.03 -14.57 17.38
N LEU A 10 -4.67 -14.85 18.64
CA LEU A 10 -4.88 -13.90 19.74
C LEU A 10 -4.09 -12.60 19.53
N ALA A 11 -2.82 -12.68 19.10
CA ALA A 11 -2.00 -11.51 18.82
C ALA A 11 -2.55 -10.69 17.63
N LEU A 12 -3.04 -11.36 16.58
CA LEU A 12 -3.70 -10.69 15.46
C LEU A 12 -4.97 -9.96 15.91
N VAL A 13 -5.84 -10.62 16.66
CA VAL A 13 -7.06 -10.01 17.22
C VAL A 13 -6.70 -8.84 18.14
N ALA A 14 -5.74 -9.01 19.04
CA ALA A 14 -5.29 -7.94 19.93
C ALA A 14 -4.74 -6.74 19.14
N THR A 15 -4.01 -6.98 18.05
CA THR A 15 -3.49 -5.91 17.19
C THR A 15 -4.62 -5.16 16.49
N VAL A 16 -5.59 -5.88 15.91
CA VAL A 16 -6.75 -5.28 15.25
C VAL A 16 -7.59 -4.47 16.23
N VAL A 17 -7.84 -5.00 17.43
CA VAL A 17 -8.57 -4.31 18.49
C VAL A 17 -7.80 -3.06 18.96
N ALA A 18 -6.49 -3.17 19.18
CA ALA A 18 -5.68 -2.03 19.58
C ALA A 18 -5.65 -0.93 18.51
N ALA A 19 -5.54 -1.29 17.23
CA ALA A 19 -5.60 -0.35 16.12
C ALA A 19 -6.99 0.32 16.03
N GLY A 20 -8.07 -0.45 16.19
CA GLY A 20 -9.44 0.09 16.22
C GLY A 20 -9.72 0.98 17.44
N ALA A 21 -9.17 0.64 18.61
CA ALA A 21 -9.26 1.50 19.78
C ALA A 21 -8.48 2.80 19.58
N ALA A 22 -7.28 2.73 18.99
CA ALA A 22 -6.47 3.90 18.68
C ALA A 22 -7.21 4.84 17.71
N THR A 23 -7.87 4.33 16.67
CA THR A 23 -8.65 5.19 15.76
C THR A 23 -9.83 5.85 16.46
N LEU A 24 -10.51 5.16 17.38
CA LEU A 24 -11.59 5.76 18.17
C LEU A 24 -11.08 6.83 19.14
N ILE A 25 -9.91 6.61 19.76
CA ILE A 25 -9.30 7.54 20.72
C ILE A 25 -8.75 8.77 20.01
N LEU A 26 -8.07 8.58 18.88
CA LEU A 26 -7.44 9.64 18.09
C LEU A 26 -8.41 10.37 17.15
N ARG A 27 -9.69 9.93 17.09
CA ARG A 27 -10.71 10.62 16.31
C ARG A 27 -10.91 12.03 16.89
N PRO A 28 -10.77 13.09 16.08
CA PRO A 28 -11.08 14.45 16.51
C PRO A 28 -12.52 14.50 17.03
N ARG A 29 -12.72 14.97 18.26
CA ARG A 29 -14.06 15.05 18.88
C ARG A 29 -14.75 16.38 18.59
N ASP A 30 -13.95 17.43 18.45
CA ASP A 30 -14.40 18.81 18.26
C ASP A 30 -13.81 19.36 16.95
N GLY A 31 -14.43 20.42 16.41
CA GLY A 31 -13.98 21.06 15.16
C GLY A 31 -14.29 20.25 13.89
N LEU A 32 -15.05 19.17 14.00
CA LEU A 32 -15.59 18.47 12.84
C LEU A 32 -16.72 19.32 12.25
N ILE A 33 -16.56 19.73 11.00
CA ILE A 33 -17.63 20.35 10.22
C ILE A 33 -18.64 19.25 9.91
N ASP A 34 -19.87 19.39 10.41
CA ASP A 34 -20.94 18.47 10.06
C ASP A 34 -21.10 18.45 8.54
N PRO A 35 -21.00 17.27 7.90
CA PRO A 35 -21.13 17.20 6.46
C PRO A 35 -22.52 17.70 6.09
N ALA A 36 -22.56 18.72 5.23
CA ALA A 36 -23.82 19.24 4.72
C ALA A 36 -24.61 18.07 4.11
N ALA A 37 -25.89 17.97 4.47
CA ALA A 37 -26.81 17.02 3.86
C ALA A 37 -27.07 17.46 2.42
N VAL A 38 -26.21 17.04 1.50
CA VAL A 38 -26.29 17.36 0.08
C VAL A 38 -27.10 16.29 -0.63
N ASP A 39 -28.23 16.67 -1.22
CA ASP A 39 -28.95 15.82 -2.16
C ASP A 39 -28.16 15.73 -3.46
N VAL A 40 -27.60 14.55 -3.73
CA VAL A 40 -26.77 14.30 -4.90
C VAL A 40 -27.58 14.41 -6.20
N THR A 41 -28.89 14.16 -6.16
CA THR A 41 -29.76 14.23 -7.33
C THR A 41 -29.99 15.67 -7.81
N ALA A 42 -29.74 16.66 -6.96
CA ALA A 42 -29.78 18.07 -7.34
C ALA A 42 -28.63 18.48 -8.27
N TYR A 43 -27.52 17.73 -8.29
CA TYR A 43 -26.31 18.06 -9.06
C TYR A 43 -26.01 17.06 -10.19
N PHE A 44 -26.50 15.83 -10.08
CA PHE A 44 -26.16 14.76 -11.01
C PHE A 44 -27.41 14.13 -11.62
N ARG A 45 -27.35 13.89 -12.93
CA ARG A 45 -28.40 13.17 -13.65
C ARG A 45 -28.43 11.70 -13.18
N PRO A 46 -29.60 11.04 -13.18
CA PRO A 46 -29.70 9.61 -12.81
C PRO A 46 -28.72 8.70 -13.55
N ALA A 47 -28.52 8.92 -14.85
CA ALA A 47 -27.56 8.15 -15.66
C ALA A 47 -26.09 8.32 -15.20
N GLN A 48 -25.72 9.47 -14.63
CA GLN A 48 -24.38 9.68 -14.09
C GLN A 48 -24.20 8.94 -12.77
N LEU A 49 -25.25 8.91 -11.93
CA LEU A 49 -25.26 8.17 -10.67
C LEU A 49 -25.20 6.66 -10.91
N GLU A 50 -25.93 6.17 -11.90
CA GLU A 50 -25.91 4.76 -12.30
C GLU A 50 -24.51 4.36 -12.81
N ARG A 51 -23.93 5.14 -13.74
CA ARG A 51 -22.57 4.92 -14.24
C ARG A 51 -21.53 4.91 -13.11
N ALA A 52 -21.64 5.84 -12.16
CA ALA A 52 -20.74 5.91 -11.01
C ALA A 52 -20.90 4.69 -10.07
N THR A 53 -22.15 4.27 -9.82
CA THR A 53 -22.47 3.13 -8.95
C THR A 53 -21.97 1.83 -9.56
N ASP A 54 -22.21 1.61 -10.86
CA ASP A 54 -21.73 0.41 -11.56
C ASP A 54 -20.20 0.28 -11.50
N PHE A 55 -19.48 1.38 -11.78
CA PHE A 55 -18.02 1.39 -11.64
C PHE A 55 -17.59 1.07 -10.21
N ARG A 56 -18.12 1.81 -9.24
CA ARG A 56 -17.74 1.69 -7.83
C ARG A 56 -17.96 0.28 -7.30
N ASP A 57 -19.10 -0.32 -7.59
CA ASP A 57 -19.51 -1.57 -6.97
C ASP A 57 -18.67 -2.74 -7.50
N LEU A 58 -18.42 -2.82 -8.82
CA LEU A 58 -17.53 -3.85 -9.34
C LEU A 58 -16.05 -3.58 -8.98
N GLN A 59 -15.59 -2.33 -9.02
CA GLN A 59 -14.24 -1.97 -8.60
C GLN A 59 -13.97 -2.39 -7.15
N ARG A 60 -14.99 -2.27 -6.27
CA ARG A 60 -14.94 -2.76 -4.89
C ARG A 60 -14.81 -4.28 -4.84
N VAL A 61 -15.59 -5.01 -5.63
CA VAL A 61 -15.51 -6.49 -5.70
C VAL A 61 -14.12 -6.93 -6.18
N ILE A 62 -13.56 -6.27 -7.20
CA ILE A 62 -12.19 -6.54 -7.67
C ILE A 62 -11.18 -6.30 -6.55
N GLY A 63 -11.29 -5.17 -5.84
CA GLY A 63 -10.42 -4.84 -4.71
C GLY A 63 -10.51 -5.85 -3.55
N ILE A 64 -11.72 -6.30 -3.20
CA ILE A 64 -11.94 -7.38 -2.22
C ILE A 64 -11.32 -8.68 -2.74
N GLY A 65 -11.51 -9.00 -4.01
CA GLY A 65 -10.89 -10.17 -4.66
C GLY A 65 -9.36 -10.14 -4.58
N GLN A 66 -8.74 -8.98 -4.82
CA GLN A 66 -7.29 -8.80 -4.68
C GLN A 66 -6.82 -9.00 -3.23
N LEU A 67 -7.56 -8.47 -2.26
CA LEU A 67 -7.26 -8.65 -0.83
C LEU A 67 -7.35 -10.13 -0.44
N VAL A 68 -8.43 -10.81 -0.82
CA VAL A 68 -8.64 -12.23 -0.55
C VAL A 68 -7.55 -13.07 -1.21
N LEU A 69 -7.24 -12.82 -2.49
CA LEU A 69 -6.19 -13.53 -3.22
C LEU A 69 -4.82 -13.34 -2.55
N SER A 70 -4.46 -12.11 -2.19
CA SER A 70 -3.19 -11.81 -1.50
C SER A 70 -3.11 -12.52 -0.15
N GLY A 71 -4.20 -12.51 0.63
CA GLY A 71 -4.29 -13.22 1.90
C GLY A 71 -4.19 -14.74 1.74
N MET A 72 -4.82 -15.31 0.71
CA MET A 72 -4.71 -16.74 0.38
C MET A 72 -3.29 -17.11 -0.01
N VAL A 73 -2.64 -16.33 -0.88
CA VAL A 73 -1.25 -16.55 -1.30
C VAL A 73 -0.31 -16.52 -0.10
N LEU A 74 -0.41 -15.50 0.76
CA LEU A 74 0.37 -15.42 1.99
C LEU A 74 0.07 -16.59 2.94
N GLY A 75 -1.20 -16.95 3.11
CA GLY A 75 -1.62 -18.08 3.93
C GLY A 75 -1.03 -19.41 3.44
N VAL A 76 -1.04 -19.64 2.13
CA VAL A 76 -0.41 -20.82 1.52
C VAL A 76 1.10 -20.80 1.73
N LEU A 77 1.77 -19.69 1.45
CA LEU A 77 3.22 -19.57 1.64
C LEU A 77 3.64 -19.77 3.10
N ALA A 78 2.86 -19.28 4.06
CA ALA A 78 3.16 -19.37 5.49
C ALA A 78 2.85 -20.76 6.08
N LEU A 79 1.72 -21.38 5.70
CA LEU A 79 1.23 -22.62 6.31
C LEU A 79 1.67 -23.87 5.55
N ARG A 80 1.78 -23.79 4.23
CA ARG A 80 2.09 -24.91 3.32
C ARG A 80 3.00 -24.43 2.19
N PRO A 81 4.25 -24.02 2.51
CA PRO A 81 5.19 -23.51 1.51
C PRO A 81 5.39 -24.55 0.39
N PRO A 82 5.20 -24.17 -0.89
CA PRO A 82 5.42 -25.08 -2.01
C PRO A 82 6.84 -25.67 -1.97
N GLY A 83 7.03 -26.90 -2.44
CA GLY A 83 8.33 -27.58 -2.36
C GLY A 83 9.49 -26.79 -2.98
N ARG A 84 9.23 -26.06 -4.08
CA ARG A 84 10.22 -25.15 -4.70
C ARG A 84 10.59 -23.98 -3.79
N PHE A 85 9.59 -23.36 -3.14
CA PHE A 85 9.82 -22.28 -2.18
C PHE A 85 10.61 -22.78 -0.97
N ARG A 86 10.26 -23.96 -0.44
CA ARG A 86 11.01 -24.62 0.64
C ARG A 86 12.45 -24.94 0.25
N ALA A 87 12.70 -25.38 -0.99
CA ALA A 87 14.05 -25.65 -1.50
C ALA A 87 14.90 -24.38 -1.64
N VAL A 88 14.28 -23.25 -2.01
CA VAL A 88 14.96 -21.95 -2.02
C VAL A 88 15.29 -21.52 -0.59
N LEU A 89 14.34 -21.61 0.34
CA LEU A 89 14.56 -21.26 1.74
C LEU A 89 15.64 -22.13 2.39
N SER A 90 15.62 -23.45 2.21
CA SER A 90 16.59 -24.36 2.84
C SER A 90 18.02 -24.16 2.34
N ARG A 91 18.22 -23.76 1.08
CA ARG A 91 19.54 -23.36 0.58
C ARG A 91 20.05 -22.08 1.24
N LEU A 92 19.13 -21.22 1.66
CA LEU A 92 19.41 -19.90 2.23
C LEU A 92 19.48 -19.91 3.76
N GLU A 93 19.04 -20.96 4.43
CA GLU A 93 19.18 -21.16 5.89
C GLU A 93 20.65 -21.07 6.35
N ARG A 94 21.60 -21.41 5.47
CA ARG A 94 23.05 -21.29 5.75
C ARG A 94 23.52 -19.83 5.91
N ARG A 95 22.75 -18.85 5.43
CA ARG A 95 23.06 -17.41 5.53
C ARG A 95 21.78 -16.64 5.88
N PRO A 96 21.38 -16.59 7.17
CA PRO A 96 20.05 -16.16 7.60
C PRO A 96 19.66 -14.78 7.09
N LEU A 97 20.58 -13.80 7.07
CA LEU A 97 20.31 -12.45 6.56
C LEU A 97 19.95 -12.43 5.07
N ARG A 98 20.72 -13.17 4.25
CA ARG A 98 20.44 -13.30 2.81
C ARG A 98 19.15 -14.08 2.57
N GLY A 99 18.88 -15.09 3.41
CA GLY A 99 17.61 -15.82 3.37
C GLY A 99 16.41 -14.94 3.64
N GLY A 100 16.47 -14.06 4.64
CA GLY A 100 15.44 -13.07 4.91
C GLY A 100 15.20 -12.15 3.71
N ALA A 101 16.28 -11.63 3.11
CA ALA A 101 16.18 -10.75 1.94
C ALA A 101 15.51 -11.42 0.73
N VAL A 102 15.98 -12.63 0.38
CA VAL A 102 15.42 -13.36 -0.76
C VAL A 102 13.98 -13.80 -0.47
N ALA A 103 13.66 -14.22 0.75
CA ALA A 103 12.30 -14.58 1.12
C ALA A 103 11.34 -13.39 0.95
N GLY A 104 11.71 -12.21 1.45
CA GLY A 104 10.94 -10.99 1.27
C GLY A 104 10.74 -10.63 -0.20
N ALA A 105 11.81 -10.66 -0.99
CA ALA A 105 11.76 -10.42 -2.42
C ALA A 105 10.81 -11.40 -3.14
N VAL A 106 10.96 -12.71 -2.90
CA VAL A 106 10.11 -13.73 -3.54
C VAL A 106 8.65 -13.56 -3.16
N ILE A 107 8.35 -13.28 -1.89
CA ILE A 107 6.97 -13.00 -1.44
C ILE A 107 6.39 -11.81 -2.21
N SER A 108 7.13 -10.70 -2.28
CA SER A 108 6.69 -9.51 -3.02
C SER A 108 6.43 -9.83 -4.49
N LEU A 109 7.36 -10.55 -5.15
CA LEU A 109 7.22 -10.92 -6.54
C LEU A 109 5.99 -11.80 -6.79
N VAL A 110 5.78 -12.81 -5.95
CA VAL A 110 4.62 -13.71 -6.06
C VAL A 110 3.31 -12.93 -5.89
N LEU A 111 3.24 -12.00 -4.94
CA LEU A 111 2.06 -11.16 -4.75
C LEU A 111 1.79 -10.25 -5.95
N THR A 112 2.83 -9.60 -6.49
CA THR A 112 2.69 -8.76 -7.70
C THR A 112 2.19 -9.59 -8.89
N VAL A 113 2.79 -10.75 -9.15
CA VAL A 113 2.43 -11.60 -10.29
C VAL A 113 1.02 -12.18 -10.15
N THR A 114 0.65 -12.66 -8.96
CA THR A 114 -0.67 -13.24 -8.73
C THR A 114 -1.79 -12.19 -8.73
N GLY A 115 -1.52 -10.96 -8.26
CA GLY A 115 -2.47 -9.85 -8.31
C GLY A 115 -2.63 -9.20 -9.69
N LEU A 116 -1.67 -9.43 -10.61
CA LEU A 116 -1.61 -8.76 -11.91
C LEU A 116 -2.89 -8.91 -12.76
N PRO A 117 -3.53 -10.09 -12.88
CA PRO A 117 -4.75 -10.23 -13.68
C PRO A 117 -5.92 -9.37 -13.17
N LEU A 118 -6.09 -9.27 -11.86
CA LEU A 118 -7.12 -8.42 -11.26
C LEU A 118 -6.78 -6.93 -11.40
N ALA A 119 -5.49 -6.58 -11.29
CA ALA A 119 -5.03 -5.20 -11.50
C ALA A 119 -5.23 -4.75 -12.95
N TRP A 120 -4.97 -5.64 -13.91
CA TRP A 120 -5.28 -5.42 -15.32
C TRP A 120 -6.77 -5.16 -15.51
N TRP A 121 -7.63 -6.01 -14.97
CA TRP A 121 -9.07 -5.85 -15.13
C TRP A 121 -9.58 -4.53 -14.53
N ALA A 122 -9.08 -4.15 -13.36
CA ALA A 122 -9.32 -2.84 -12.76
C ALA A 122 -8.87 -1.68 -13.65
N HIS A 123 -7.70 -1.80 -14.31
CA HIS A 123 -7.17 -0.79 -15.19
C HIS A 123 -8.03 -0.61 -16.44
N GLU A 124 -8.34 -1.69 -17.16
CA GLU A 124 -9.21 -1.65 -18.36
C GLU A 124 -10.57 -1.03 -18.03
N ARG A 125 -11.16 -1.39 -16.88
CA ARG A 125 -12.39 -0.76 -16.42
C ARG A 125 -12.23 0.73 -16.15
N ALA A 126 -11.12 1.18 -15.59
CA ALA A 126 -10.89 2.61 -15.41
C ALA A 126 -10.76 3.34 -16.76
N VAL A 127 -10.18 2.70 -17.78
CA VAL A 127 -10.08 3.20 -19.15
C VAL A 127 -11.47 3.28 -19.81
N ASP A 128 -12.25 2.21 -19.76
CA ASP A 128 -13.62 2.14 -20.31
C ASP A 128 -14.54 3.22 -19.72
N TYR A 129 -14.33 3.55 -18.44
CA TYR A 129 -15.13 4.56 -17.75
C TYR A 129 -14.62 5.99 -17.98
N GLY A 130 -13.46 6.16 -18.64
CA GLY A 130 -12.83 7.46 -18.89
C GLY A 130 -12.12 8.05 -17.67
N LEU A 131 -11.85 7.24 -16.65
CA LEU A 131 -11.13 7.64 -15.44
C LEU A 131 -9.61 7.52 -15.60
N SER A 132 -9.16 6.71 -16.57
CA SER A 132 -7.76 6.60 -16.98
C SER A 132 -7.65 6.84 -18.48
N THR A 133 -6.69 7.66 -18.89
CA THR A 133 -6.29 7.82 -20.29
C THR A 133 -4.97 7.09 -20.59
N GLN A 134 -4.41 6.39 -19.61
CA GLN A 134 -3.17 5.65 -19.74
C GLN A 134 -3.43 4.36 -20.54
N SER A 135 -2.66 4.14 -21.60
CA SER A 135 -2.70 2.88 -22.34
C SER A 135 -1.93 1.77 -21.62
N LEU A 136 -2.17 0.54 -22.05
CA LEU A 136 -1.65 -0.65 -21.40
C LEU A 136 -0.12 -0.71 -21.30
N GLY A 137 0.62 -0.28 -22.34
CA GLY A 137 2.08 -0.37 -22.38
C GLY A 137 2.76 0.44 -21.25
N PRO A 138 2.50 1.76 -21.16
CA PRO A 138 2.92 2.58 -20.03
C PRO A 138 2.46 2.04 -18.67
N TRP A 139 1.21 1.54 -18.59
CA TRP A 139 0.68 0.96 -17.35
C TRP A 139 1.49 -0.27 -16.90
N LEU A 140 1.83 -1.19 -17.82
CA LEU A 140 2.72 -2.31 -17.53
C LEU A 140 4.12 -1.86 -17.10
N GLY A 141 4.61 -0.75 -17.68
CA GLY A 141 5.83 -0.10 -17.25
C GLY A 141 5.76 0.34 -15.79
N ASP A 142 4.66 0.95 -15.37
CA ASP A 142 4.45 1.39 -13.99
C ASP A 142 4.25 0.22 -13.02
N VAL A 143 3.59 -0.86 -13.45
CA VAL A 143 3.53 -2.13 -12.72
C VAL A 143 4.93 -2.69 -12.49
N ALA A 144 5.78 -2.70 -13.52
CA ALA A 144 7.16 -3.20 -13.41
C ALA A 144 8.01 -2.34 -12.46
N LYS A 145 7.95 -1.01 -12.58
CA LYS A 145 8.62 -0.08 -11.66
C LYS A 145 8.16 -0.28 -10.22
N SER A 146 6.84 -0.27 -10.00
CA SER A 146 6.24 -0.46 -8.67
C SER A 146 6.62 -1.83 -8.08
N GLY A 147 6.60 -2.87 -8.91
CA GLY A 147 7.03 -4.21 -8.54
C GLY A 147 8.50 -4.26 -8.14
N ALA A 148 9.40 -3.60 -8.88
CA ALA A 148 10.83 -3.54 -8.55
C ALA A 148 11.10 -2.77 -7.25
N ILE A 149 10.40 -1.66 -7.02
CA ILE A 149 10.48 -0.88 -5.78
C ILE A 149 9.99 -1.73 -4.60
N GLY A 150 8.81 -2.36 -4.74
CA GLY A 150 8.26 -3.26 -3.72
C GLY A 150 9.19 -4.44 -3.42
N LEU A 151 9.80 -5.02 -4.45
CA LEU A 151 10.78 -6.10 -4.33
C LEU A 151 11.99 -5.67 -3.49
N PHE A 152 12.53 -4.48 -3.76
CA PHE A 152 13.65 -3.91 -3.01
C PHE A 152 13.29 -3.71 -1.54
N PHE A 153 12.17 -3.04 -1.25
CA PHE A 153 11.74 -2.79 0.12
C PHE A 153 11.41 -4.09 0.88
N ALA A 154 10.80 -5.06 0.22
CA ALA A 154 10.53 -6.37 0.83
C ALA A 154 11.82 -7.13 1.12
N ALA A 155 12.84 -7.05 0.26
CA ALA A 155 14.14 -7.63 0.50
C ALA A 155 14.87 -6.98 1.69
N VAL A 156 14.90 -5.65 1.73
CA VAL A 156 15.50 -4.91 2.86
C VAL A 156 14.73 -5.21 4.15
N GLY A 157 13.40 -5.19 4.11
CA GLY A 157 12.55 -5.52 5.25
C GLY A 157 12.77 -6.93 5.77
N GLY A 158 12.86 -7.93 4.88
CA GLY A 158 13.16 -9.30 5.25
C GLY A 158 14.55 -9.47 5.87
N LEU A 159 15.57 -8.79 5.34
CA LEU A 159 16.92 -8.76 5.91
C LEU A 159 16.91 -8.17 7.32
N LEU A 160 16.28 -7.00 7.49
CA LEU A 160 16.21 -6.30 8.77
C LEU A 160 15.42 -7.09 9.80
N ALA A 161 14.31 -7.72 9.40
CA ALA A 161 13.52 -8.57 10.27
C ALA A 161 14.34 -9.74 10.82
N VAL A 162 15.06 -10.47 9.96
CA VAL A 162 15.91 -11.59 10.41
C VAL A 162 17.10 -11.08 11.23
N GLY A 163 17.73 -9.96 10.83
CA GLY A 163 18.86 -9.40 11.56
C GLY A 163 18.49 -8.94 12.97
N LEU A 164 17.38 -8.21 13.11
CA LEU A 164 16.91 -7.70 14.40
C LEU A 164 16.41 -8.81 15.32
N THR A 165 15.66 -9.79 14.78
CA THR A 165 15.19 -10.93 15.58
C THR A 165 16.33 -11.82 16.04
N SER A 166 17.37 -11.99 15.23
CA SER A 166 18.58 -12.72 15.61
C SER A 166 19.40 -11.96 16.66
N ARG A 167 19.51 -10.63 16.54
CA ARG A 167 20.34 -9.80 17.42
C ARG A 167 19.68 -9.43 18.76
N PHE A 168 18.35 -9.31 18.77
CA PHE A 168 17.55 -8.87 19.92
C PHE A 168 16.32 -9.78 20.16
N PRO A 169 16.49 -11.08 20.51
CA PRO A 169 15.39 -12.06 20.47
C PRO A 169 14.12 -11.69 21.25
N ARG A 170 14.25 -10.96 22.37
CA ARG A 170 13.11 -10.55 23.22
C ARG A 170 12.64 -9.11 23.01
N ARG A 171 13.47 -8.27 22.39
CA ARG A 171 13.27 -6.81 22.30
C ARG A 171 13.41 -6.25 20.88
N TRP A 172 13.49 -7.10 19.86
CA TRP A 172 13.66 -6.72 18.44
C TRP A 172 12.62 -5.72 17.95
N TRP A 173 11.43 -5.71 18.53
CA TRP A 173 10.35 -4.79 18.21
C TRP A 173 10.66 -3.34 18.57
N ILE A 174 11.55 -3.07 19.54
CA ILE A 174 11.99 -1.70 19.89
C ILE A 174 12.83 -1.09 18.76
N PRO A 175 14.00 -1.66 18.39
CA PRO A 175 14.77 -1.14 17.25
C PRO A 175 14.02 -1.35 15.93
N GLY A 176 13.19 -2.39 15.80
CA GLY A 176 12.35 -2.60 14.62
C GLY A 176 11.32 -1.49 14.44
N GLY A 177 10.65 -1.07 15.51
CA GLY A 177 9.76 0.09 15.50
C GLY A 177 10.50 1.37 15.14
N GLY A 178 11.69 1.60 15.72
CA GLY A 178 12.54 2.74 15.36
C GLY A 178 12.93 2.76 13.88
N VAL A 179 13.29 1.61 13.30
CA VAL A 179 13.58 1.46 11.86
C VAL A 179 12.36 1.80 11.02
N VAL A 180 11.17 1.28 11.37
CA VAL A 180 9.93 1.56 10.63
C VAL A 180 9.59 3.06 10.68
N VAL A 181 9.67 3.68 11.85
CA VAL A 181 9.45 5.13 12.01
C VAL A 181 10.47 5.92 11.19
N GLY A 182 11.76 5.57 11.28
CA GLY A 182 12.81 6.23 10.49
C GLY A 182 12.58 6.10 8.99
N LEU A 183 12.24 4.91 8.50
CA LEU A 183 11.90 4.68 7.09
C LEU A 183 10.64 5.44 6.66
N ALA A 184 9.63 5.58 7.53
CA ALA A 184 8.43 6.36 7.25
C ALA A 184 8.77 7.85 7.11
N VAL A 185 9.55 8.41 8.05
CA VAL A 185 10.01 9.80 7.98
C VAL A 185 10.83 10.04 6.71
N LEU A 186 11.81 9.18 6.41
CA LEU A 186 12.60 9.28 5.19
C LEU A 186 11.71 9.21 3.94
N SER A 187 10.75 8.29 3.91
CA SER A 187 9.81 8.16 2.78
C SER A 187 8.97 9.42 2.59
N ILE A 188 8.52 10.08 3.66
CA ILE A 188 7.73 11.33 3.56
C ILE A 188 8.50 12.43 2.82
N TYR A 189 9.79 12.59 3.12
CA TYR A 189 10.62 13.63 2.49
C TYR A 189 11.20 13.20 1.14
N LEU A 190 11.54 11.92 0.99
CA LEU A 190 12.23 11.42 -0.21
C LEU A 190 11.26 10.96 -1.30
N SER A 191 10.05 10.49 -0.98
CA SER A 191 9.10 10.01 -1.99
C SER A 191 8.79 11.06 -3.06
N PRO A 192 8.46 12.33 -2.72
CA PRO A 192 8.14 13.34 -3.73
C PRO A 192 9.29 13.63 -4.70
N VAL A 193 10.53 13.41 -4.26
CA VAL A 193 11.75 13.76 -5.02
C VAL A 193 12.33 12.56 -5.76
N LEU A 194 12.23 11.35 -5.20
CA LEU A 194 12.88 10.15 -5.75
C LEU A 194 11.90 9.15 -6.35
N ILE A 195 10.69 9.02 -5.81
CA ILE A 195 9.71 8.00 -6.20
C ILE A 195 8.70 8.59 -7.16
N ASP A 196 8.04 9.69 -6.80
CA ASP A 196 6.97 10.27 -7.60
C ASP A 196 7.42 10.64 -9.03
N PRO A 197 8.65 11.17 -9.27
CA PRO A 197 9.13 11.47 -10.62
C PRO A 197 9.36 10.24 -11.51
N LEU A 198 9.42 9.03 -10.94
CA LEU A 198 9.49 7.78 -11.74
C LEU A 198 8.15 7.46 -12.41
N PHE A 199 7.05 8.00 -11.88
CA PHE A 199 5.68 7.75 -12.33
C PHE A 199 5.07 8.98 -13.00
N ASN A 200 5.45 10.18 -12.59
CA ASN A 200 4.83 11.43 -13.00
C ASN A 200 5.84 12.42 -13.59
N LYS A 201 5.34 13.29 -14.47
CA LYS A 201 6.09 14.46 -14.95
C LYS A 201 5.61 15.68 -14.18
N PHE A 202 6.52 16.29 -13.45
CA PHE A 202 6.26 17.54 -12.74
C PHE A 202 6.76 18.72 -13.56
N GLU A 203 5.87 19.66 -13.85
CA GLU A 203 6.19 20.89 -14.56
C GLU A 203 5.82 22.10 -13.70
N PRO A 204 6.63 23.16 -13.66
CA PRO A 204 6.30 24.37 -12.93
C PRO A 204 5.00 24.98 -13.44
N LEU A 205 4.15 25.47 -12.53
CA LEU A 205 2.91 26.14 -12.92
C LEU A 205 3.23 27.35 -13.82
N PRO A 206 2.69 27.39 -15.06
CA PRO A 206 2.94 28.49 -15.98
C PRO A 206 2.54 29.84 -15.39
N ARG A 207 3.23 30.90 -15.80
CA ARG A 207 2.85 32.27 -15.42
C ARG A 207 1.46 32.59 -15.99
N GLY A 208 0.58 33.14 -15.18
CA GLY A 208 -0.78 33.52 -15.59
C GLY A 208 -1.70 33.86 -14.42
N PRO A 209 -2.97 34.21 -14.70
CA PRO A 209 -3.95 34.60 -13.68
C PRO A 209 -4.12 33.54 -12.58
N LEU A 210 -4.21 32.26 -12.98
CA LEU A 210 -4.36 31.14 -12.05
C LEU A 210 -3.18 31.05 -11.06
N ARG A 211 -1.94 31.16 -11.54
CA ARG A 211 -0.76 31.17 -10.66
C ARG A 211 -0.80 32.33 -9.68
N GLY A 212 -1.20 33.52 -10.13
CA GLY A 212 -1.34 34.69 -9.27
C GLY A 212 -2.47 34.55 -8.23
N GLU A 213 -3.56 33.87 -8.56
CA GLU A 213 -4.64 33.55 -7.62
C GLU A 213 -4.21 32.55 -6.55
N VAL A 214 -3.52 31.48 -6.95
CA VAL A 214 -3.01 30.47 -6.01
C VAL A 214 -2.00 31.07 -5.03
N LEU A 215 -1.04 31.86 -5.51
CA LEU A 215 -0.04 32.51 -4.65
C LEU A 215 -0.68 33.50 -3.67
N ARG A 216 -1.68 34.28 -4.11
CA ARG A 216 -2.44 35.16 -3.21
C ARG A 216 -3.25 34.38 -2.18
N LEU A 217 -3.82 33.24 -2.55
CA LEU A 217 -4.54 32.40 -1.61
C LEU A 217 -3.60 31.82 -0.54
N ALA A 218 -2.42 31.37 -0.95
CA ALA A 218 -1.41 30.85 -0.03
C ALA A 218 -0.90 31.92 0.94
N ASP A 219 -0.63 33.14 0.44
CA ASP A 219 -0.24 34.29 1.26
C ASP A 219 -1.33 34.62 2.31
N ARG A 220 -2.60 34.68 1.90
CA ARG A 220 -3.73 34.87 2.83
C ARG A 220 -3.88 33.74 3.85
N ALA A 221 -3.49 32.52 3.49
CA ALA A 221 -3.53 31.36 4.37
C ALA A 221 -2.27 31.25 5.26
N GLY A 222 -1.27 32.12 5.07
CA GLY A 222 0.00 32.06 5.80
C GLY A 222 0.88 30.86 5.44
N VAL A 223 0.74 30.32 4.22
CA VAL A 223 1.50 29.16 3.73
C VAL A 223 2.61 29.64 2.80
N ASP A 224 3.85 29.23 3.09
CA ASP A 224 5.02 29.49 2.24
C ASP A 224 5.07 28.45 1.10
N VAL A 225 5.14 28.91 -0.16
CA VAL A 225 5.00 28.07 -1.37
C VAL A 225 5.98 28.46 -2.47
#